data_AF-A0A6J7DVU0-F1
#
_entry.id   AF-A0A6J7DVU0-F1
#
_cell.length_a   1.000
_cell.length_b   1.000
_cell.length_c   1.000
_cell.angle_alpha   90.00
_cell.angle_beta   90.00
_cell.angle_gamma   90.00
#
_symmetry.space_group_name_H-M   'P 1'
#
loop_
_entity.id
_entity.type
_entity.pdbx_description
1 polymer ?
#
loop_
_entity_poly.entity_id
_entity_poly.type
_entity_poly.pdbx_seq_one_letter_code
_entity_poly.pdbx_strand_id
1 'polypeptide(L)'
;MLKNKGLTLWPSFLIFGAFMQSLRSAYVDGVIYIFAAVICILLELDSVGRFFAFLRVKLAKVFHIFYILVFSSLLFIDVHTRPALFAFIALTPLLILVAPQKSIETKNKRAFTRSKYIHLALAITFGLTETGSFLISVTGVNERDFPTVSLLLDPMLHHDIGRALLLIPFIYVGYFLLFSKDKN
;
A
#
# COMPACT_ATOMS: atom_id res chain seq x y z
N MET A 1 8.30 -27.96 13.17
CA MET A 1 6.85 -28.12 12.93
C MET A 1 6.40 -26.99 12.01
N LEU A 2 6.45 -27.22 10.69
CA LEU A 2 6.08 -26.25 9.66
C LEU A 2 4.56 -26.07 9.68
N LYS A 3 4.10 -25.14 10.53
CA LYS A 3 2.71 -24.69 10.49
C LYS A 3 2.50 -24.08 9.11
N ASN A 4 1.59 -24.67 8.33
CA ASN A 4 1.11 -24.14 7.06
C ASN A 4 0.66 -22.68 7.27
N LYS A 5 1.60 -21.74 7.20
CA LYS A 5 1.33 -20.32 7.10
C LYS A 5 0.90 -20.18 5.65
N GLY A 6 -0.40 -20.37 5.39
CA GLY A 6 -0.94 -20.08 4.07
C GLY A 6 -0.43 -18.69 3.71
N LEU A 7 0.37 -18.61 2.63
CA LEU A 7 0.94 -17.37 2.12
C LEU A 7 -0.13 -16.32 2.26
N THR A 8 0.19 -15.23 2.95
CA THR A 8 -0.78 -14.15 3.08
C THR A 8 -1.24 -13.77 1.67
N LEU A 9 -2.52 -13.47 1.43
CA LEU A 9 -2.99 -13.13 0.07
C LEU A 9 -2.36 -11.83 -0.48
N TRP A 10 -1.52 -11.17 0.32
CA TRP A 10 -0.90 -9.88 0.05
C TRP A 10 0.12 -9.90 -1.08
N PRO A 11 1.11 -10.82 -1.15
CA PRO A 11 2.02 -10.88 -2.29
C PRO A 11 1.28 -11.15 -3.59
N SER A 12 0.23 -12.00 -3.58
CA SER A 12 -0.59 -12.24 -4.77
C SER A 12 -1.32 -10.98 -5.24
N PHE A 13 -1.89 -10.21 -4.31
CA PHE A 13 -2.49 -8.90 -4.62
C PHE A 13 -1.46 -7.91 -5.18
N LEU A 14 -0.28 -7.81 -4.57
CA LEU A 14 0.76 -6.88 -4.99
C LEU A 14 1.35 -7.26 -6.36
N ILE A 15 1.56 -8.56 -6.61
CA ILE A 15 2.00 -9.08 -7.92
C ILE A 15 0.95 -8.78 -9.00
N PHE A 16 -0.34 -8.96 -8.68
CA PHE A 16 -1.43 -8.58 -9.59
C PHE A 16 -1.40 -7.07 -9.89
N GLY A 17 -1.23 -6.23 -8.86
CA GLY A 17 -1.09 -4.78 -9.04
C GLY A 17 0.09 -4.41 -9.94
N ALA A 18 1.26 -5.03 -9.72
CA ALA A 18 2.43 -4.84 -10.57
C ALA A 18 2.16 -5.21 -12.04
N PHE A 19 1.49 -6.35 -12.26
CA PHE A 19 1.10 -6.79 -13.59
C PHE A 19 0.18 -5.76 -14.27
N MET A 20 -0.85 -5.27 -13.58
CA MET A 20 -1.77 -4.28 -14.15
C MET A 20 -1.07 -2.96 -14.49
N GLN A 21 -0.12 -2.50 -13.67
CA GLN A 21 0.64 -1.29 -13.98
C GLN A 21 1.62 -1.47 -15.14
N SER A 22 2.14 -2.68 -15.36
CA SER A 22 2.97 -2.96 -16.54
C SER A 22 2.19 -2.83 -17.84
N LEU A 23 0.88 -3.16 -17.84
CA LEU A 23 -0.01 -3.00 -18.99
C LEU A 23 -0.31 -1.53 -19.30
N ARG A 24 -0.14 -0.63 -18.33
CA ARG A 24 -0.42 0.81 -18.46
C ARG A 24 0.83 1.66 -18.70
N SER A 25 1.99 1.03 -18.92
CA SER A 25 3.31 1.70 -19.01
C SER A 25 3.67 2.53 -17.76
N ALA A 26 2.99 2.30 -16.63
CA ALA A 26 3.28 2.93 -15.34
C ALA A 26 4.38 2.14 -14.59
N TYR A 27 5.57 2.10 -15.18
CA TYR A 27 6.67 1.24 -14.71
C TYR A 27 7.11 1.54 -13.28
N VAL A 28 7.08 2.81 -12.89
CA VAL A 28 7.48 3.27 -11.56
C VAL A 28 6.57 2.67 -10.49
N ASP A 29 5.26 2.71 -10.70
CA ASP A 29 4.28 2.11 -9.78
C ASP A 29 4.43 0.59 -9.74
N GLY A 30 4.66 -0.05 -10.90
CA GLY A 30 4.92 -1.48 -10.97
C GLY A 30 6.12 -1.91 -10.12
N VAL A 31 7.20 -1.12 -10.12
CA VAL A 31 8.38 -1.38 -9.27
C VAL A 31 8.04 -1.27 -7.79
N ILE A 32 7.22 -0.29 -7.38
CA ILE A 32 6.78 -0.16 -5.98
C ILE A 32 5.99 -1.41 -5.54
N TYR A 33 5.08 -1.90 -6.38
CA TYR A 33 4.30 -3.11 -6.10
C TYR A 33 5.19 -4.36 -5.99
N ILE A 34 6.16 -4.53 -6.89
CA ILE A 34 7.12 -5.65 -6.84
C ILE A 34 7.97 -5.56 -5.58
N PHE A 35 8.49 -4.38 -5.26
CA PHE A 35 9.30 -4.17 -4.07
C PHE A 35 8.52 -4.49 -2.79
N ALA A 36 7.27 -4.03 -2.69
CA ALA A 36 6.37 -4.37 -1.61
C ALA A 36 6.13 -5.89 -1.52
N ALA A 37 5.90 -6.57 -2.64
CA ALA A 37 5.67 -8.01 -2.68
C ALA A 37 6.90 -8.79 -2.17
N VAL A 38 8.10 -8.41 -2.62
CA VAL A 38 9.36 -9.00 -2.17
C VAL A 38 9.53 -8.82 -0.67
N ILE A 39 9.31 -7.61 -0.13
CA ILE A 39 9.40 -7.39 1.31
C ILE A 39 8.39 -8.25 2.06
N CYS A 40 7.14 -8.35 1.61
CA CYS A 40 6.13 -9.21 2.24
C CYS A 40 6.59 -10.68 2.29
N ILE A 41 7.12 -11.21 1.18
CA ILE A 41 7.64 -12.58 1.10
C ILE A 41 8.84 -12.76 2.06
N LEU A 42 9.77 -11.81 2.07
CA LEU A 42 10.95 -11.86 2.94
C LEU A 42 10.57 -11.89 4.43
N LEU A 43 9.51 -11.19 4.84
CA LEU A 43 9.05 -11.18 6.23
C LEU A 43 8.36 -12.49 6.65
N GLU A 44 7.84 -13.25 5.70
CA GLU A 44 7.29 -14.59 5.97
C GLU A 44 8.40 -15.61 6.27
N LEU A 45 9.65 -15.33 5.87
CA LEU A 45 10.83 -16.12 6.22
C LEU A 45 11.15 -15.99 7.71
N ASP A 46 11.23 -17.12 8.42
CA ASP A 46 11.38 -17.14 9.89
C ASP A 46 12.67 -16.47 10.41
N SER A 47 13.76 -16.46 9.64
CA SER A 47 15.01 -15.78 10.02
C SER A 47 14.87 -14.26 9.96
N VAL A 48 14.36 -13.76 8.84
CA VAL A 48 14.19 -12.33 8.55
C VAL A 48 13.08 -11.72 9.40
N GLY A 49 11.96 -12.42 9.55
CA GLY A 49 10.85 -12.00 10.40
C GLY A 49 11.26 -11.83 11.87
N ARG A 50 12.11 -12.72 12.40
CA ARG A 50 12.64 -12.61 13.78
C ARG A 50 13.62 -11.45 13.93
N PHE A 51 14.49 -11.22 12.95
CA PHE A 51 15.41 -10.09 12.95
C PHE A 51 14.66 -8.75 12.94
N PHE A 52 13.65 -8.60 12.07
CA PHE A 52 12.85 -7.39 12.02
C PHE A 52 11.96 -7.20 13.24
N ALA A 53 11.47 -8.29 13.84
CA ALA A 53 10.77 -8.22 15.13
C ALA A 53 11.69 -7.66 16.24
N PHE A 54 12.94 -8.12 16.31
CA PHE A 54 13.93 -7.59 17.24
C PHE A 54 14.24 -6.11 16.98
N LEU A 55 14.49 -5.75 15.72
CA LEU A 55 14.74 -4.35 15.32
C LEU A 55 13.57 -3.44 15.70
N ARG A 56 12.34 -3.90 15.48
CA ARG A 56 11.12 -3.18 15.82
C ARG A 56 11.02 -2.89 17.31
N VAL A 57 11.27 -3.87 18.19
CA VAL A 57 11.20 -3.64 19.65
C VAL A 57 12.19 -2.57 20.10
N LYS A 58 13.41 -2.60 19.57
CA LYS A 58 14.48 -1.67 19.96
C LYS A 58 14.29 -0.26 19.38
N LEU A 59 13.77 -0.15 18.17
CA LEU A 59 13.70 1.10 17.39
C LEU A 59 12.28 1.56 17.08
N ALA A 60 11.24 1.00 17.71
CA ALA A 60 9.83 1.32 17.44
C ALA A 60 9.55 2.83 17.44
N LYS A 61 10.04 3.55 18.46
CA LYS A 61 9.86 5.01 18.55
C LYS A 61 10.52 5.75 17.40
N VAL A 62 11.72 5.32 17.00
CA VAL A 62 12.48 5.95 15.90
C VAL A 62 11.78 5.69 14.57
N PHE A 63 11.38 4.45 14.30
CA PHE A 63 10.63 4.12 13.08
C PHE A 63 9.27 4.81 13.04
N HIS A 64 8.62 5.01 14.19
CA HIS A 64 7.36 5.74 14.26
C HIS A 64 7.52 7.21 13.89
N ILE A 65 8.52 7.89 14.47
CA ILE A 65 8.84 9.29 14.14
C ILE A 65 9.21 9.39 12.66
N PHE A 66 10.03 8.47 12.15
CA PHE A 66 10.45 8.48 10.77
C PHE A 66 9.28 8.21 9.80
N TYR A 67 8.37 7.30 10.15
CA TYR A 67 7.15 7.07 9.39
C TYR A 67 6.29 8.32 9.30
N ILE A 68 6.02 8.98 10.43
CA ILE A 68 5.24 10.24 10.44
C ILE A 68 5.94 11.31 9.61
N LEU A 69 7.27 11.43 9.72
CA LEU A 69 8.04 12.42 9.00
C LEU A 69 8.03 12.18 7.49
N VAL A 70 8.31 10.95 7.03
CA VAL A 70 8.28 10.60 5.60
C VAL A 70 6.85 10.74 5.06
N PHE A 71 5.84 10.29 5.79
CA PHE A 71 4.44 10.42 5.37
C PHE A 71 4.01 11.89 5.28
N SER A 72 4.36 12.72 6.27
CA SER A 72 4.02 14.15 6.28
C SER A 72 4.76 14.92 5.19
N SER A 73 5.98 14.50 4.82
CA SER A 73 6.73 15.12 3.73
C SER A 73 6.00 15.02 2.39
N LEU A 74 5.16 13.99 2.19
CA LEU A 74 4.34 13.84 0.97
C LEU A 74 3.27 14.93 0.82
N LEU A 75 2.93 15.67 1.88
CA LEU A 75 2.02 16.82 1.78
C LEU A 75 2.67 18.01 1.08
N PHE A 76 3.99 18.10 1.12
CA PHE A 76 4.76 19.26 0.64
C PHE A 76 5.57 18.97 -0.63
N ILE A 77 5.69 17.69 -1.01
CA ILE A 77 6.42 17.26 -2.19
C ILE A 77 5.42 17.07 -3.34
N ASP A 78 5.82 17.49 -4.54
CA ASP A 78 5.02 17.30 -5.74
C ASP A 78 5.07 15.83 -6.21
N VAL A 79 3.90 15.28 -6.57
CA VAL A 79 3.67 13.83 -6.71
C VAL A 79 4.47 13.23 -7.86
N HIS A 80 4.71 14.01 -8.92
CA HIS A 80 5.45 13.59 -10.10
C HIS A 80 6.97 13.82 -10.00
N THR A 81 7.49 13.99 -8.79
CA THR A 81 8.91 14.24 -8.55
C THR A 81 9.65 13.01 -8.01
N ARG A 82 10.95 12.90 -8.32
CA ARG A 82 11.81 11.82 -7.80
C ARG A 82 11.82 11.73 -6.26
N PRO A 83 11.82 12.85 -5.50
CA PRO A 83 11.69 12.80 -4.05
C PRO A 83 10.38 12.14 -3.57
N ALA A 84 9.25 12.38 -4.24
CA ALA A 84 7.98 11.71 -3.89
C ALA A 84 8.09 10.21 -4.09
N LEU A 85 8.68 9.78 -5.22
CA LEU A 85 8.96 8.37 -5.48
C LEU A 85 9.78 7.72 -4.37
N PHE A 86 10.90 8.34 -3.97
CA PHE A 86 11.73 7.80 -2.90
C PHE A 86 10.99 7.76 -1.56
N ALA A 87 10.16 8.77 -1.27
CA ALA A 87 9.32 8.78 -0.07
C ALA A 87 8.31 7.63 -0.07
N PHE A 88 7.64 7.36 -1.19
CA PHE A 88 6.71 6.22 -1.32
C PHE A 88 7.42 4.87 -1.16
N ILE A 89 8.60 4.70 -1.78
CA ILE A 89 9.41 3.48 -1.64
C ILE A 89 9.86 3.28 -0.19
N ALA A 90 10.29 4.35 0.49
CA ALA A 90 10.70 4.29 1.89
C ALA A 90 9.53 4.00 2.84
N LEU A 91 8.33 4.46 2.49
CA LEU A 91 7.12 4.24 3.28
C LEU A 91 6.76 2.75 3.38
N THR A 92 6.97 1.99 2.30
CA THR A 92 6.62 0.56 2.22
C THR A 92 7.27 -0.29 3.32
N PRO A 93 8.61 -0.32 3.48
CA PRO A 93 9.25 -1.05 4.57
C PRO A 93 8.99 -0.41 5.94
N LEU A 94 8.80 0.91 6.02
CA LEU A 94 8.50 1.58 7.30
C LEU A 94 7.14 1.18 7.86
N LEU A 95 6.11 1.12 7.03
CA LEU A 95 4.77 0.74 7.44
C LEU A 95 4.76 -0.68 8.02
N ILE A 96 5.55 -1.55 7.41
CA ILE A 96 5.81 -2.89 7.93
C ILE A 96 6.54 -2.79 9.27
N LEU A 97 7.65 -2.07 9.38
CA LEU A 97 8.44 -1.96 10.60
C LEU A 97 7.68 -1.33 11.77
N VAL A 98 6.69 -0.48 11.48
CA VAL A 98 5.87 0.23 12.46
C VAL A 98 4.62 -0.55 12.85
N ALA A 99 4.12 -1.45 11.98
CA ALA A 99 2.93 -2.25 12.28
C ALA A 99 3.06 -3.04 13.60
N PRO A 100 2.02 -3.03 14.47
CA PRO A 100 2.09 -3.71 15.75
C PRO A 100 2.35 -5.21 15.56
N GLN A 101 3.31 -5.76 16.31
CA GLN A 101 3.67 -7.18 16.28
C GLN A 101 2.64 -8.09 16.94
N LYS A 102 1.46 -7.56 17.34
CA LYS A 102 0.43 -8.44 17.87
C LYS A 102 0.24 -9.53 16.84
N SER A 103 0.55 -10.77 17.22
CA SER A 103 -0.30 -11.87 16.85
C SER A 103 -1.68 -11.39 17.25
N ILE A 104 -2.35 -10.70 16.33
CA ILE A 104 -3.78 -10.61 16.38
C ILE A 104 -4.12 -12.08 16.20
N GLU A 105 -4.16 -12.83 17.30
CA GLU A 105 -5.08 -13.92 17.41
C GLU A 105 -6.40 -13.22 17.16
N THR A 106 -6.76 -13.19 15.87
CA THR A 106 -7.97 -12.56 15.42
C THR A 106 -9.04 -13.28 16.18
N LYS A 107 -9.56 -12.63 17.22
CA LYS A 107 -10.69 -13.09 18.04
C LYS A 107 -11.79 -13.62 17.10
N ASN A 108 -11.86 -13.04 15.90
CA ASN A 108 -12.63 -13.52 14.77
C ASN A 108 -11.79 -13.79 13.50
N LYS A 109 -11.29 -15.02 13.33
CA LYS A 109 -10.60 -15.48 12.10
C LYS A 109 -11.46 -15.28 10.83
N ARG A 110 -12.80 -15.38 10.93
CA ARG A 110 -13.69 -15.20 9.77
C ARG A 110 -13.72 -13.75 9.29
N ALA A 111 -13.72 -12.78 10.21
CA ALA A 111 -13.70 -11.35 9.85
C ALA A 111 -12.39 -10.98 9.14
N PHE A 112 -11.26 -11.45 9.64
CA PHE A 112 -9.95 -11.22 9.01
C PHE A 112 -9.86 -11.84 7.61
N THR A 113 -10.34 -13.08 7.46
CA THR A 113 -10.37 -13.75 6.15
C THR A 113 -11.33 -13.05 5.17
N ARG A 114 -12.52 -12.63 5.63
CA ARG A 114 -13.45 -11.83 4.79
C ARG A 114 -12.83 -10.52 4.35
N SER A 115 -12.17 -9.80 5.25
CA SER A 115 -11.49 -8.56 4.92
C SER A 115 -10.44 -8.76 3.82
N LYS A 116 -9.62 -9.82 3.89
CA LYS A 116 -8.65 -10.16 2.83
C LYS A 116 -9.32 -10.34 1.47
N TYR A 117 -10.42 -11.09 1.41
CA TYR A 117 -11.14 -11.31 0.15
C TYR A 117 -11.82 -10.04 -0.37
N ILE A 118 -12.35 -9.19 0.51
CA ILE A 118 -12.93 -7.90 0.12
C ILE A 118 -11.85 -7.00 -0.48
N HIS A 119 -10.68 -6.90 0.15
CA HIS A 119 -9.58 -6.08 -0.38
C HIS A 119 -9.05 -6.64 -1.69
N LEU A 120 -8.94 -7.97 -1.82
CA LEU A 120 -8.56 -8.62 -3.08
C LEU A 120 -9.60 -8.37 -4.19
N ALA A 121 -10.90 -8.46 -3.88
CA ALA A 121 -11.95 -8.19 -4.84
C ALA A 121 -11.92 -6.73 -5.29
N LEU A 122 -11.82 -5.78 -4.36
CA LEU A 122 -11.69 -4.36 -4.66
C LEU A 122 -10.47 -4.09 -5.54
N ALA A 123 -9.33 -4.66 -5.21
CA ALA A 123 -8.12 -4.56 -5.99
C ALA A 123 -8.27 -5.05 -7.43
N ILE A 124 -8.88 -6.22 -7.63
CA ILE A 124 -9.14 -6.78 -8.95
C ILE A 124 -10.10 -5.87 -9.72
N THR A 125 -11.18 -5.42 -9.09
CA THR A 125 -12.15 -4.50 -9.69
C THR A 125 -11.48 -3.20 -10.12
N PHE A 126 -10.80 -2.51 -9.22
CA PHE A 126 -10.12 -1.25 -9.54
C PHE A 126 -9.04 -1.44 -10.62
N GLY A 127 -8.22 -2.48 -10.52
CA GLY A 127 -7.20 -2.78 -11.53
C GLY A 127 -7.81 -3.01 -12.90
N LEU A 128 -8.87 -3.83 -13.00
CA LEU A 128 -9.54 -4.11 -14.26
C LEU A 128 -10.24 -2.88 -14.84
N THR A 129 -10.94 -2.10 -14.02
CA THR A 129 -11.57 -0.84 -14.46
C THR A 129 -10.52 0.12 -14.99
N GLU A 130 -9.41 0.26 -14.27
CA GLU A 130 -8.35 1.19 -14.61
C GLU A 130 -7.63 0.81 -15.91
N THR A 131 -7.25 -0.47 -16.06
CA THR A 131 -6.63 -0.97 -17.29
C THR A 131 -7.63 -1.00 -18.45
N GLY A 132 -8.90 -1.28 -18.19
CA GLY A 132 -9.97 -1.24 -19.18
C GLY A 132 -10.17 0.17 -19.73
N SER A 133 -10.29 1.18 -18.86
CA SER A 133 -10.37 2.59 -19.28
C SER A 133 -9.14 3.03 -20.07
N PHE A 134 -7.94 2.62 -19.64
CA PHE A 134 -6.70 2.91 -20.37
C PHE A 134 -6.68 2.24 -21.76
N LEU A 135 -7.06 0.97 -21.88
CA LEU A 135 -7.10 0.29 -23.18
C LEU A 135 -8.08 0.97 -24.14
N ILE A 136 -9.26 1.35 -23.65
CA ILE A 136 -10.27 2.06 -24.44
C ILE A 136 -9.75 3.42 -24.90
N SER A 137 -9.08 4.17 -24.02
CA SER A 137 -8.53 5.47 -24.36
C SER A 137 -7.40 5.40 -25.41
N VAL A 138 -6.60 4.33 -25.39
CA VAL A 138 -5.53 4.10 -26.38
C VAL A 138 -6.09 3.69 -27.75
N THR A 139 -7.27 3.06 -27.80
CA THR A 139 -7.90 2.61 -29.06
C THR A 139 -8.61 3.71 -29.89
N GLY A 140 -8.50 4.98 -29.48
CA GLY A 140 -8.97 6.13 -30.29
C GLY A 140 -10.29 6.76 -29.84
N VAL A 141 -10.86 6.33 -28.72
CA VAL A 141 -11.92 7.08 -28.03
C VAL A 141 -11.22 8.09 -27.11
N ASN A 142 -11.56 9.38 -27.21
CA ASN A 142 -10.90 10.45 -26.44
C ASN A 142 -10.84 10.11 -24.94
N GLU A 143 -9.72 10.40 -24.28
CA GLU A 143 -9.52 10.22 -22.82
C GLU A 143 -10.59 10.90 -21.96
N ARG A 144 -11.31 11.88 -22.51
CA ARG A 144 -12.43 12.57 -21.86
C ARG A 144 -13.66 11.70 -21.66
N ASP A 145 -13.87 10.72 -22.54
CA ASP A 145 -15.08 9.88 -22.51
C ASP A 145 -14.88 8.66 -21.59
N PHE A 146 -13.64 8.22 -21.40
CA PHE A 146 -13.27 7.10 -20.53
C PHE A 146 -12.01 7.43 -19.69
N PRO A 147 -12.08 8.44 -18.80
CA PRO A 147 -10.95 8.79 -17.97
C PRO A 147 -10.64 7.67 -16.98
N THR A 148 -9.35 7.38 -16.81
CA THR A 148 -8.89 6.46 -15.75
C THR A 148 -9.14 7.10 -14.38
N VAL A 149 -9.33 6.28 -13.35
CA VAL A 149 -9.51 6.75 -11.97
C VAL A 149 -8.28 7.56 -11.53
N SER A 150 -7.07 7.16 -11.96
CA SER A 150 -5.87 7.97 -11.73
C SER A 150 -5.94 9.34 -12.38
N LEU A 151 -6.45 9.44 -13.62
CA LEU A 151 -6.58 10.72 -14.33
C LEU A 151 -7.61 11.63 -13.67
N LEU A 152 -8.68 11.06 -13.10
CA LEU A 152 -9.67 11.82 -12.32
C LEU A 152 -9.11 12.35 -11.00
N LEU A 153 -8.21 11.59 -10.38
CA LEU A 153 -7.59 11.95 -9.10
C LEU A 153 -6.39 12.90 -9.25
N ASP A 154 -5.71 12.88 -10.39
CA ASP A 154 -4.50 13.64 -10.63
C ASP A 154 -4.68 15.17 -10.42
N PRO A 155 -5.76 15.82 -10.88
CA PRO A 155 -6.00 17.24 -10.61
C PRO A 155 -6.12 17.56 -9.11
N MET A 156 -6.72 16.64 -8.33
CA MET A 156 -6.83 16.81 -6.88
C MET A 156 -5.45 16.72 -6.22
N LEU A 157 -4.55 15.90 -6.77
CA LEU A 157 -3.18 15.76 -6.31
C LEU A 157 -2.28 16.94 -6.73
N HIS A 158 -2.72 17.88 -7.55
CA HIS A 158 -1.96 19.09 -7.85
C HIS A 158 -2.31 20.27 -6.92
N HIS A 159 -3.45 20.20 -6.22
CA HIS A 159 -3.87 21.21 -5.26
C HIS A 159 -3.53 20.79 -3.83
N ASP A 160 -2.94 21.68 -3.03
CA ASP A 160 -2.59 21.42 -1.63
C ASP A 160 -3.79 20.94 -0.80
N ILE A 161 -4.97 21.51 -1.05
CA ILE A 161 -6.23 21.13 -0.39
C ILE A 161 -6.67 19.73 -0.82
N GLY A 162 -6.55 19.39 -2.11
CA GLY A 162 -6.91 18.06 -2.61
C GLY A 162 -5.97 16.98 -2.10
N ARG A 163 -4.65 17.27 -2.04
CA ARG A 163 -3.65 16.44 -1.37
C ARG A 163 -4.01 16.19 0.08
N ALA A 164 -4.33 17.24 0.83
CA ALA A 164 -4.71 17.13 2.24
C ALA A 164 -5.98 16.29 2.44
N LEU A 165 -7.03 16.53 1.63
CA LEU A 165 -8.27 15.77 1.68
C LEU A 165 -8.08 14.28 1.36
N LEU A 166 -7.08 13.92 0.54
CA LEU A 166 -6.79 12.55 0.20
C LEU A 166 -5.84 11.88 1.20
N LEU A 167 -4.79 12.59 1.64
CA LEU A 167 -3.77 12.05 2.54
C LEU A 167 -4.23 12.01 4.01
N ILE A 168 -4.96 13.00 4.51
CA ILE A 168 -5.37 13.06 5.93
C ILE A 168 -6.25 11.87 6.32
N PRO A 169 -7.27 11.45 5.55
CA PRO A 169 -8.02 10.24 5.86
C PRO A 169 -7.14 9.00 5.89
N PHE A 170 -6.17 8.88 4.98
CA PHE A 170 -5.21 7.78 4.98
C PHE A 170 -4.28 7.82 6.20
N ILE A 171 -3.85 9.01 6.64
CA ILE A 171 -3.08 9.20 7.89
C ILE A 171 -3.93 8.76 9.07
N TYR A 172 -5.17 9.23 9.14
CA TYR A 172 -6.08 8.96 10.26
C TYR A 172 -6.45 7.48 10.35
N VAL A 173 -6.85 6.88 9.22
CA VAL A 173 -7.16 5.45 9.11
C VAL A 173 -5.91 4.61 9.36
N GLY A 174 -4.77 4.96 8.77
CA GLY A 174 -3.50 4.27 8.98
C GLY A 174 -3.07 4.31 10.45
N TYR A 175 -3.11 5.48 11.07
CA TYR A 175 -2.82 5.65 12.49
C TYR A 175 -3.79 4.83 13.36
N PHE A 176 -5.09 4.88 13.07
CA PHE A 176 -6.06 4.11 13.83
C PHE A 176 -5.90 2.60 13.64
N LEU A 177 -5.67 2.11 12.41
CA LEU A 177 -5.43 0.69 12.15
C LEU A 177 -4.12 0.19 12.79
N LEU A 178 -3.10 1.03 12.84
CA LEU A 178 -1.80 0.68 13.41
C LEU A 178 -1.78 0.82 14.94
N PHE A 179 -2.54 1.76 15.52
CA PHE A 179 -2.37 2.17 16.93
C PHE A 179 -3.66 2.24 17.76
N SER A 180 -4.83 2.01 17.16
CA SER A 180 -6.04 1.77 17.94
C SER A 180 -5.79 0.57 18.84
N LYS A 181 -5.59 0.84 20.13
CA LYS A 181 -5.66 -0.19 21.16
C LYS A 181 -7.09 -0.72 21.11
N ASP A 182 -7.26 -1.97 20.70
CA ASP A 182 -8.43 -2.76 21.12
C ASP A 182 -8.49 -2.69 22.65
N LYS A 183 -9.33 -1.79 23.16
CA LYS A 183 -9.88 -1.88 24.51
C LYS A 183 -10.92 -3.00 24.41
N ASN A 184 -10.51 -4.27 24.62
CA ASN A 184 -11.36 -5.40 25.02
C ASN A 184 -10.54 -6.68 25.24
#